data_AF-A0A1G9IB81-F1
#
_entry.id   AF-A0A1G9IB81-F1
#
_cell.length_a   1.000
_cell.length_b   1.000
_cell.length_c   1.000
_cell.angle_alpha   90.00
_cell.angle_beta   90.00
_cell.angle_gamma   90.00
#
_symmetry.space_group_name_H-M   'P 1'
#
loop_
_entity.id
_entity.type
_entity.pdbx_description
1 polymer ?
#
loop_
_entity_poly.entity_id
_entity_poly.type
_entity_poly.pdbx_seq_one_letter_code
_entity_poly.pdbx_strand_id
1 'polypeptide(L)'
;MPPESAEKVLAALFACDAQFFKTLDEEKAVFKRANIVAHPYNLLDTGEPRTSVVPFSEPVEAYGLHLTGYAQQAVPGKSDYAWGFYASEQPDEVGRALETARSDTLGANPRDGAFAITASDSPDFPGTRLGCRVAGASGVEDLPSIYDLFLSRDISTALSDKFDLFVASAMKTVSDFGR
;
A
#
# COMPACT_ATOMS: atom_id res chain seq x y z
N MET A 1 -9.10 -14.31 14.98
CA MET A 1 -7.67 -13.91 14.92
C MET A 1 -7.64 -12.45 15.35
N PRO A 2 -6.81 -12.02 16.31
CA PRO A 2 -7.17 -10.84 17.10
C PRO A 2 -6.94 -9.53 16.33
N PRO A 3 -7.78 -8.51 16.59
CA PRO A 3 -7.66 -7.16 16.01
C PRO A 3 -6.31 -6.48 16.32
N GLU A 4 -5.59 -6.94 17.35
CA GLU A 4 -4.29 -6.39 17.77
C GLU A 4 -3.23 -6.31 16.66
N SER A 5 -3.17 -7.31 15.75
CA SER A 5 -2.19 -7.28 14.64
C SER A 5 -2.50 -6.17 13.62
N ALA A 6 -3.76 -6.00 13.27
CA ALA A 6 -4.18 -4.95 12.34
C ALA A 6 -4.06 -3.56 12.98
N GLU A 7 -4.39 -3.45 14.27
CA GLU A 7 -4.20 -2.25 15.08
C GLU A 7 -2.74 -1.85 15.17
N LYS A 8 -1.82 -2.81 15.36
CA LYS A 8 -0.36 -2.56 15.37
C LYS A 8 0.12 -1.98 14.04
N VAL A 9 -0.37 -2.49 12.90
CA VAL A 9 -0.04 -1.96 11.58
C VAL A 9 -0.63 -0.57 11.37
N LEU A 10 -1.89 -0.36 11.77
CA LEU A 10 -2.54 0.94 11.67
C LEU A 10 -1.85 1.97 12.58
N ALA A 11 -1.40 1.57 13.77
CA ALA A 11 -0.60 2.39 14.65
C ALA A 11 0.73 2.82 14.01
N ALA A 12 1.42 1.89 13.35
CA ALA A 12 2.65 2.19 12.62
C ALA A 12 2.42 3.15 11.44
N LEU A 13 1.24 3.11 10.80
CA LEU A 13 0.91 4.02 9.71
C LEU A 13 0.95 5.49 10.17
N PHE A 14 0.54 5.79 11.41
CA PHE A 14 0.55 7.16 11.92
C PHE A 14 1.94 7.80 11.99
N ALA A 15 3.02 7.02 12.01
CA ALA A 15 4.36 7.57 12.00
C ALA A 15 4.75 8.15 10.62
N CYS A 16 4.07 7.72 9.55
CA CYS A 16 4.38 8.09 8.17
C CYS A 16 5.86 7.94 7.80
N ASP A 17 6.47 6.85 8.26
CA ASP A 17 7.86 6.51 7.99
C ASP A 17 8.00 5.07 7.45
N ALA A 18 9.23 4.68 7.14
CA ALA A 18 9.52 3.37 6.57
C ALA A 18 9.32 2.20 7.54
N GLN A 19 9.25 2.45 8.86
CA GLN A 19 9.04 1.40 9.85
C GLN A 19 7.65 0.77 9.72
N PHE A 20 6.69 1.52 9.19
CA PHE A 20 5.38 1.00 8.77
C PHE A 20 5.52 -0.27 7.90
N PHE A 21 6.39 -0.25 6.89
CA PHE A 21 6.50 -1.38 5.95
C PHE A 21 7.04 -2.64 6.63
N LYS A 22 7.94 -2.48 7.60
CA LYS A 22 8.44 -3.60 8.40
C LYS A 22 7.32 -4.22 9.23
N THR A 23 6.52 -3.39 9.91
CA THR A 23 5.37 -3.85 10.70
C THR A 23 4.32 -4.51 9.81
N LEU A 24 4.05 -3.96 8.63
CA LEU A 24 3.15 -4.56 7.66
C LEU A 24 3.68 -5.93 7.19
N ASP A 25 4.97 -6.08 6.88
CA ASP A 25 5.54 -7.37 6.46
C ASP A 25 5.43 -8.45 7.54
N GLU A 26 5.63 -8.07 8.82
CA GLU A 26 5.50 -8.97 9.97
C GLU A 26 4.05 -9.44 10.19
N GLU A 27 3.08 -8.54 10.03
CA GLU A 27 1.67 -8.78 10.36
C GLU A 27 0.78 -9.06 9.14
N LYS A 28 1.33 -9.08 7.91
CA LYS A 28 0.56 -9.14 6.64
C LYS A 28 -0.43 -10.30 6.52
N ALA A 29 -0.23 -11.37 7.31
CA ALA A 29 -1.12 -12.52 7.35
C ALA A 29 -2.58 -12.17 7.70
N VAL A 30 -2.82 -11.07 8.44
CA VAL A 30 -4.19 -10.63 8.76
C VAL A 30 -4.88 -9.94 7.57
N PHE A 31 -4.09 -9.35 6.66
CA PHE A 31 -4.58 -8.67 5.47
C PHE A 31 -4.71 -9.65 4.31
N LYS A 32 -5.67 -10.58 4.43
CA LYS A 32 -5.97 -11.54 3.37
C LYS A 32 -6.34 -10.78 2.10
N ARG A 33 -5.47 -10.86 1.10
CA ARG A 33 -5.66 -10.20 -0.20
C ARG A 33 -6.61 -10.98 -1.10
N ALA A 34 -7.32 -10.25 -1.97
CA ALA A 34 -8.05 -10.83 -3.10
C ALA A 34 -7.14 -10.92 -4.34
N ASN A 35 -7.16 -9.91 -5.21
CA ASN A 35 -6.30 -9.81 -6.40
C ASN A 35 -5.53 -8.49 -6.37
N ILE A 36 -4.20 -8.55 -6.34
CA ILE A 36 -3.36 -7.35 -6.41
C ILE A 36 -3.52 -6.71 -7.80
N VAL A 37 -3.94 -5.45 -7.83
CA VAL A 37 -3.95 -4.63 -9.04
C VAL A 37 -2.72 -3.73 -8.99
N ALA A 38 -1.60 -4.26 -9.46
CA ALA A 38 -0.36 -3.49 -9.53
C ALA A 38 -0.24 -2.78 -10.86
N HIS A 39 0.20 -1.52 -10.80
CA HIS A 39 0.59 -0.75 -11.97
C HIS A 39 2.13 -0.66 -11.97
N PRO A 40 2.82 -1.66 -12.56
CA PRO A 40 4.27 -1.81 -12.44
C PRO A 40 5.01 -0.62 -13.05
N TYR A 41 6.10 -0.21 -12.41
CA TYR A 41 6.97 0.88 -12.86
C TYR A 41 7.45 0.66 -14.30
N ASN A 42 7.12 1.61 -15.19
CA ASN A 42 7.76 1.74 -16.49
C ASN A 42 8.52 3.05 -16.46
N LEU A 43 9.85 2.96 -16.51
CA LEU A 43 10.76 4.11 -16.44
C LEU A 43 10.60 5.07 -17.65
N LEU A 44 9.87 4.66 -18.68
CA LEU A 44 9.60 5.44 -19.88
C LEU A 44 8.28 6.22 -19.84
N ASP A 45 7.45 6.03 -18.80
CA ASP A 45 6.13 6.66 -18.71
C ASP A 45 6.18 7.96 -17.90
N THR A 46 5.72 9.05 -18.50
CA THR A 46 6.01 10.41 -18.05
C THR A 46 4.72 11.22 -17.84
N GLY A 47 4.10 11.09 -16.66
CA GLY A 47 3.23 12.18 -16.17
C GLY A 47 2.15 11.80 -15.17
N GLU A 48 1.60 10.59 -15.24
CA GLU A 48 0.42 10.24 -14.43
C GLU A 48 0.81 9.54 -13.12
N PRO A 49 0.22 9.92 -11.97
CA PRO A 49 0.36 9.18 -10.72
C PRO A 49 -0.11 7.75 -10.90
N ARG A 50 0.71 6.79 -10.47
CA ARG A 50 0.39 5.37 -10.57
C ARG A 50 0.00 4.85 -9.21
N THR A 51 -1.23 4.38 -9.11
CA THR A 51 -1.78 3.81 -7.88
C THR A 51 -1.87 2.30 -8.04
N SER A 52 -1.07 1.58 -7.27
CA SER A 52 -1.23 0.13 -7.09
C SER A 52 -2.13 -0.13 -5.88
N VAL A 53 -3.03 -1.10 -5.99
CA VAL A 53 -4.03 -1.37 -4.97
C VAL A 53 -4.11 -2.86 -4.64
N VAL A 54 -4.26 -3.18 -3.37
CA VAL A 54 -4.57 -4.51 -2.84
C VAL A 54 -5.95 -4.48 -2.17
N PRO A 55 -7.02 -4.92 -2.84
CA PRO A 55 -8.26 -5.23 -2.16
C PRO A 55 -8.08 -6.39 -1.19
N PHE A 56 -8.71 -6.28 -0.02
CA PHE A 56 -8.79 -7.39 0.93
C PHE A 56 -9.99 -8.29 0.59
N SER A 57 -9.84 -9.59 0.82
CA SER A 57 -10.91 -10.56 0.56
C SER A 57 -12.10 -10.37 1.49
N GLU A 58 -11.84 -9.87 2.70
CA GLU A 58 -12.81 -9.54 3.73
C GLU A 58 -12.33 -8.26 4.43
N PRO A 59 -13.23 -7.41 4.94
CA PRO A 59 -12.82 -6.25 5.72
C PRO A 59 -12.04 -6.67 6.97
N VAL A 60 -10.95 -5.95 7.24
CA VAL A 60 -10.07 -6.20 8.40
C VAL A 60 -10.38 -5.16 9.47
N GLU A 61 -10.81 -5.62 10.65
CA GLU A 61 -11.13 -4.73 11.78
C GLU A 61 -9.87 -4.21 12.49
N ALA A 62 -9.79 -2.90 12.71
CA ALA A 62 -8.76 -2.25 13.54
C ALA A 62 -9.32 -0.97 14.17
N TYR A 63 -9.25 -0.83 15.50
CA TYR A 63 -9.79 0.34 16.21
C TYR A 63 -11.27 0.66 15.87
N GLY A 64 -12.06 -0.38 15.59
CA GLY A 64 -13.47 -0.24 15.18
C GLY A 64 -13.68 0.22 13.73
N LEU A 65 -12.62 0.27 12.92
CA LEU A 65 -12.68 0.55 11.48
C LEU A 65 -12.61 -0.73 10.66
N HIS A 66 -13.33 -0.76 9.54
CA HIS A 66 -13.29 -1.87 8.59
C HIS A 66 -12.39 -1.51 7.40
N LEU A 67 -11.13 -1.94 7.46
CA LEU A 67 -10.16 -1.74 6.39
C LEU A 67 -10.50 -2.65 5.20
N THR A 68 -10.67 -2.09 4.01
CA THR A 68 -11.14 -2.80 2.80
C THR A 68 -10.04 -3.02 1.76
N GLY A 69 -8.94 -2.27 1.85
CA GLY A 69 -7.80 -2.46 0.97
C GLY A 69 -6.64 -1.55 1.33
N TYR A 70 -5.54 -1.73 0.61
CA TYR A 70 -4.31 -0.96 0.73
C TYR A 70 -3.93 -0.36 -0.62
N ALA A 71 -3.38 0.85 -0.63
CA ALA A 71 -2.89 1.48 -1.84
C ALA A 71 -1.51 2.09 -1.65
N GLN A 72 -0.69 1.99 -2.69
CA GLN A 72 0.55 2.73 -2.87
C GLN A 72 0.45 3.56 -4.14
N GLN A 73 0.83 4.83 -4.03
CA GLN A 73 0.88 5.76 -5.14
C GLN A 73 2.27 6.36 -5.24
N ALA A 74 2.80 6.33 -6.45
CA ALA A 74 4.05 6.98 -6.81
C ALA A 74 3.83 7.86 -8.03
N VAL A 75 4.52 9.00 -8.09
CA VAL A 75 4.53 9.87 -9.27
C VAL A 75 5.87 9.71 -10.00
N PRO A 76 5.91 9.13 -11.21
CA PRO A 76 7.15 9.00 -11.97
C PRO A 76 7.87 10.35 -12.14
N GLY A 77 9.18 10.37 -11.94
CA GLY A 77 10.01 11.58 -12.05
C GLY A 77 9.85 12.58 -10.89
N LYS A 78 9.03 12.28 -9.87
CA LYS A 78 8.95 13.03 -8.63
C LYS A 78 9.27 12.13 -7.43
N SER A 79 9.84 12.74 -6.40
CA SER A 79 10.11 12.12 -5.10
C SER A 79 8.88 12.11 -4.17
N ASP A 80 7.68 12.04 -4.76
CA ASP A 80 6.42 12.13 -4.04
C ASP A 80 5.77 10.75 -3.95
N TYR A 81 5.56 10.30 -2.71
CA TYR A 81 5.01 8.99 -2.40
C TYR A 81 3.83 9.10 -1.47
N ALA A 82 2.83 8.26 -1.71
CA ALA A 82 1.73 8.09 -0.78
C ALA A 82 1.40 6.62 -0.59
N TRP A 83 1.04 6.24 0.62
CA TRP A 83 0.55 4.89 0.94
C TRP A 83 -0.50 4.95 2.03
N GLY A 84 -1.35 3.94 2.12
CA GLY A 84 -2.37 3.91 3.15
C GLY A 84 -3.43 2.85 2.91
N PHE A 85 -4.44 2.85 3.77
CA PHE A 85 -5.58 1.95 3.69
C PHE A 85 -6.84 2.67 3.24
N TYR A 86 -7.75 1.89 2.67
CA TYR A 86 -9.15 2.27 2.53
C TYR A 86 -9.93 1.68 3.70
N ALA A 87 -10.87 2.46 4.22
CA ALA A 87 -11.85 2.09 5.22
C ALA A 87 -13.25 2.35 4.67
N SER A 88 -14.21 1.51 5.03
CA SER A 88 -15.61 1.64 4.57
C SER A 88 -16.35 2.84 5.18
N GLU A 89 -15.88 3.27 6.34
CA GLU A 89 -16.42 4.34 7.16
C GLU A 89 -16.25 5.71 6.50
N GLN A 90 -17.08 6.67 6.90
CA GLN A 90 -16.96 8.07 6.46
C GLN A 90 -15.83 8.80 7.19
N PRO A 91 -15.28 9.90 6.62
CA PRO A 91 -14.11 10.57 7.21
C PRO A 91 -14.31 11.01 8.67
N ASP A 92 -15.50 11.47 9.03
CA ASP A 92 -15.83 11.89 10.40
C ASP A 92 -15.93 10.70 11.39
N GLU A 93 -16.29 9.51 10.90
CA GLU A 93 -16.30 8.28 11.70
C GLU A 93 -14.87 7.77 11.91
N VAL A 94 -14.06 7.78 10.84
CA VAL A 94 -12.64 7.46 10.90
C VAL A 94 -11.91 8.41 11.85
N GLY A 95 -12.14 9.72 11.75
CA GLY A 95 -11.55 10.71 12.65
C GLY A 95 -11.82 10.39 14.12
N ARG A 96 -13.08 10.14 14.48
CA ARG A 96 -13.48 9.82 15.86
C ARG A 96 -12.90 8.50 16.38
N ALA A 97 -12.88 7.47 15.55
CA ALA A 97 -12.29 6.18 15.91
C ALA A 97 -10.79 6.33 16.22
N LEU A 98 -10.07 7.08 15.37
CA LEU A 98 -8.63 7.31 15.54
C LEU A 98 -8.31 8.24 16.72
N GLU A 99 -9.14 9.25 17.00
CA GLU A 99 -9.03 10.08 18.20
C GLU A 99 -9.19 9.26 19.50
N THR A 100 -10.14 8.32 19.50
CA THR A 100 -10.35 7.38 20.60
C THR A 100 -9.12 6.50 20.77
N ALA A 101 -8.65 5.87 19.69
CA ALA A 101 -7.45 5.02 19.70
C ALA A 101 -6.17 5.78 20.12
N ARG A 102 -6.06 7.07 19.78
CA ARG A 102 -4.93 7.90 20.18
C ARG A 102 -4.91 8.19 21.67
N SER A 103 -6.07 8.41 22.26
CA SER A 103 -6.20 8.65 23.69
C SER A 103 -5.80 7.42 24.50
N ASP A 104 -5.99 6.22 23.93
CA ASP A 104 -5.77 4.95 24.62
C ASP A 104 -4.43 4.26 24.27
N THR A 105 -3.86 4.50 23.08
CA THR A 105 -2.80 3.60 22.55
C THR A 105 -1.79 4.25 21.59
N LEU A 106 -2.15 5.24 20.78
CA LEU A 106 -1.25 5.81 19.76
C LEU A 106 -0.36 6.92 20.33
N GLY A 107 0.86 6.56 20.73
CA GLY A 107 1.86 7.51 21.26
C GLY A 107 2.58 8.38 20.21
N ALA A 108 2.32 8.20 18.91
CA ALA A 108 2.99 8.91 17.84
C ALA A 108 2.15 10.07 17.29
N ASN A 109 2.76 11.25 17.20
CA ASN A 109 2.25 12.32 16.35
C ASN A 109 2.88 12.16 14.95
N PRO A 110 2.09 12.07 13.87
CA PRO A 110 2.64 12.14 12.53
C PRO A 110 3.45 13.42 12.40
N ARG A 111 4.47 13.40 11.54
CA ARG A 111 5.06 14.66 11.07
C ARG A 111 3.94 15.54 10.54
N ASP A 112 3.92 16.82 10.94
CA ASP A 112 2.84 17.74 10.56
C ASP A 112 2.57 17.69 9.05
N GLY A 113 1.32 17.42 8.69
CA GLY A 113 0.87 17.35 7.30
C GLY A 113 1.22 16.06 6.52
N ALA A 114 1.90 15.08 7.14
CA ALA A 114 2.26 13.83 6.46
C ALA A 114 1.12 12.80 6.44
N PHE A 115 0.27 12.77 7.46
CA PHE A 115 -0.90 11.87 7.53
C PHE A 115 -2.18 12.60 7.15
N ALA A 116 -3.04 11.96 6.37
CA ALA A 116 -4.32 12.51 5.95
C ALA A 116 -5.45 11.48 6.04
N ILE A 117 -6.63 11.98 6.41
CA ILE A 117 -7.92 11.28 6.34
C ILE A 117 -8.70 12.02 5.25
N THR A 118 -9.02 11.32 4.16
CA THR A 118 -9.66 11.92 2.98
C THR A 118 -10.76 11.01 2.48
N ALA A 119 -11.87 11.57 2.02
CA ALA A 119 -12.89 10.78 1.32
C ALA A 119 -12.25 10.03 0.14
N SER A 120 -12.60 8.77 -0.03
CA SER A 120 -12.12 7.98 -1.16
C SER A 120 -12.79 8.44 -2.45
N ASP A 121 -11.99 8.65 -3.50
CA ASP A 121 -12.42 8.94 -4.86
C ASP A 121 -12.52 7.68 -5.73
N SER A 122 -12.14 6.52 -5.18
CA SER A 122 -12.19 5.24 -5.90
C SER A 122 -13.57 4.58 -5.75
N PRO A 123 -14.27 4.29 -6.86
CA PRO A 123 -15.57 3.62 -6.81
C PRO A 123 -15.49 2.19 -6.26
N ASP A 124 -14.33 1.54 -6.41
CA ASP A 124 -14.09 0.18 -5.89
C ASP A 124 -13.81 0.17 -4.39
N PHE A 125 -13.48 1.33 -3.81
CA PHE A 125 -13.17 1.51 -2.39
C PHE A 125 -13.94 2.70 -1.83
N PRO A 126 -15.27 2.61 -1.68
CA PRO A 126 -16.06 3.68 -1.08
C PRO A 126 -15.68 3.90 0.39
N GLY A 127 -15.94 5.11 0.90
CA GLY A 127 -15.64 5.48 2.28
C GLY A 127 -14.45 6.43 2.36
N THR A 128 -13.41 6.04 3.07
CA THR A 128 -12.30 6.91 3.46
C THR A 128 -10.96 6.29 3.13
N ARG A 129 -10.04 7.11 2.63
CA ARG A 129 -8.61 6.80 2.55
C ARG A 129 -7.90 7.43 3.74
N LEU A 130 -7.20 6.60 4.49
CA LEU A 130 -6.28 6.98 5.55
C LEU A 130 -4.85 6.67 5.10
N GLY A 131 -3.99 7.68 5.01
CA GLY A 131 -2.69 7.45 4.43
C GLY A 131 -1.68 8.54 4.66
N CYS A 132 -0.45 8.17 4.40
CA CYS A 132 0.71 9.04 4.47
C CYS A 132 1.05 9.57 3.09
N ARG A 133 1.56 10.80 3.06
CA ARG A 133 2.22 11.40 1.90
C ARG A 133 3.54 12.00 2.34
N VAL A 134 4.61 11.65 1.64
CA VAL A 134 5.94 12.24 1.83
C VAL A 134 6.39 12.83 0.50
N ALA A 135 6.79 14.10 0.54
CA ALA A 135 7.35 14.82 -0.60
C ALA A 135 8.87 14.90 -0.46
N GLY A 136 9.59 14.79 -1.58
CA GLY A 136 11.05 14.95 -1.58
C GLY A 136 11.84 13.79 -0.98
N ALA A 137 11.27 12.59 -0.87
CA ALA A 137 12.06 11.41 -0.53
C ALA A 137 13.04 11.12 -1.69
N SER A 138 14.32 11.32 -1.46
CA SER A 138 15.40 10.99 -2.39
C SER A 138 15.53 9.48 -2.69
N GLY A 139 14.63 8.65 -2.17
CA GLY A 139 14.61 7.20 -2.31
C GLY A 139 13.32 6.72 -2.94
N VAL A 140 13.15 6.92 -4.25
CA VAL A 140 12.25 6.08 -5.06
C VAL A 140 12.65 4.60 -4.93
N GLU A 141 13.95 4.36 -4.69
CA GLU A 141 14.58 3.05 -4.65
C GLU A 141 14.35 2.28 -3.34
N ASP A 142 13.82 2.91 -2.27
CA ASP A 142 13.70 2.27 -0.95
C ASP A 142 12.26 1.86 -0.56
N LEU A 143 11.25 2.17 -1.38
CA LEU A 143 9.89 1.71 -1.09
C LEU A 143 9.69 0.28 -1.57
N PRO A 144 9.27 -0.64 -0.67
CA PRO A 144 9.02 -2.01 -1.05
C PRO A 144 7.88 -2.07 -2.06
N SER A 145 8.03 -2.96 -3.04
CA SER A 145 6.99 -3.27 -4.00
C SER A 145 5.72 -3.72 -3.27
N ILE A 146 4.55 -3.32 -3.78
CA ILE A 146 3.25 -3.79 -3.26
C ILE A 146 3.16 -5.32 -3.25
N TYR A 147 3.89 -5.97 -4.16
CA TYR A 147 4.04 -7.40 -4.22
C TYR A 147 4.78 -7.95 -2.99
N ASP A 148 5.90 -7.38 -2.59
CA ASP A 148 6.66 -7.85 -1.43
C ASP A 148 5.88 -7.69 -0.11
N LEU A 149 5.06 -6.64 -0.04
CA LEU A 149 4.21 -6.35 1.12
C LEU A 149 3.05 -7.34 1.32
N PHE A 150 2.54 -7.96 0.24
CA PHE A 150 1.33 -8.80 0.30
C PHE A 150 1.50 -10.20 -0.29
N LEU A 151 2.65 -10.52 -0.90
CA LEU A 151 3.06 -11.88 -1.24
C LEU A 151 3.98 -12.45 -0.16
N SER A 152 3.88 -13.75 0.09
CA SER A 152 4.95 -14.46 0.78
C SER A 152 6.19 -14.50 -0.11
N ARG A 153 7.39 -14.58 0.51
CA ARG A 153 8.67 -14.66 -0.23
C ARG A 153 8.64 -15.78 -1.28
N ASP A 154 8.04 -16.92 -0.96
CA ASP A 154 7.96 -18.08 -1.86
C ASP A 154 7.15 -17.81 -3.16
N ILE A 155 6.15 -16.93 -3.11
CA ILE A 155 5.33 -16.58 -4.30
C ILE A 155 5.95 -15.39 -5.06
N SER A 156 6.64 -14.47 -4.37
CA SER A 156 7.37 -13.37 -5.02
C SER A 156 8.47 -13.92 -5.94
N THR A 157 9.24 -14.92 -5.49
CA THR A 157 10.25 -15.59 -6.33
C THR A 157 9.63 -16.26 -7.55
N ALA A 158 8.50 -16.96 -7.38
CA ALA A 158 7.82 -17.64 -8.49
C ALA A 158 7.22 -16.68 -9.52
N LEU A 159 6.77 -15.49 -9.10
CA LEU A 159 6.31 -14.43 -10.01
C LEU A 159 7.47 -13.72 -10.71
N SER A 160 8.56 -13.44 -10.00
CA SER A 160 9.80 -12.91 -10.59
C SER A 160 10.34 -13.84 -11.68
N ASP A 161 10.48 -15.13 -11.39
CA ASP A 161 10.93 -16.15 -12.35
C ASP A 161 10.03 -16.19 -13.59
N LYS A 162 8.72 -16.03 -13.41
CA LYS A 162 7.76 -16.02 -14.52
C LYS A 162 7.85 -14.75 -15.37
N PHE A 163 8.11 -13.59 -14.76
CA PHE A 163 8.37 -12.35 -15.48
C PHE A 163 9.69 -12.42 -16.24
N ASP A 164 10.75 -12.95 -15.64
CA ASP A 164 12.05 -13.16 -16.31
C ASP A 164 11.93 -14.12 -17.50
N LEU A 165 11.17 -15.21 -17.34
CA LEU A 165 10.85 -16.13 -18.43
C LEU A 165 10.04 -15.46 -19.55
N PHE A 166 9.10 -14.57 -19.22
CA PHE A 166 8.32 -13.83 -20.21
C PHE A 166 9.20 -12.83 -20.98
N VAL A 167 10.05 -12.07 -20.28
CA VAL A 167 10.99 -11.12 -20.90
C VAL A 167 12.00 -11.87 -21.78
N ALA A 168 12.57 -12.98 -21.30
CA ALA A 168 13.48 -13.81 -22.10
C ALA A 168 12.78 -14.38 -23.35
N SER A 169 11.52 -14.80 -23.24
CA SER A 169 10.71 -15.27 -24.37
C SER A 169 10.41 -14.16 -25.38
N ALA A 170 10.09 -12.96 -24.92
CA ALA A 170 9.85 -11.80 -25.78
C ALA A 170 11.13 -11.38 -26.52
N MET A 171 12.28 -11.32 -25.84
CA MET A 171 13.57 -11.01 -26.46
C MET A 171 13.97 -12.04 -27.53
N LYS A 172 13.72 -13.33 -27.27
CA LYS A 172 13.98 -14.38 -28.26
C LYS A 172 13.09 -14.25 -29.50
N THR A 173 11.80 -13.95 -29.30
CA THR A 173 10.84 -13.79 -30.41
C THR A 173 11.21 -12.59 -31.31
N VAL A 174 11.69 -11.50 -30.72
CA VAL A 174 12.17 -10.33 -31.50
C VAL A 174 13.47 -10.65 -32.25
N SER A 175 14.36 -11.46 -31.67
CA SER A 175 15.60 -11.88 -32.35
C SER A 175 15.36 -12.87 -33.50
N ASP A 176 14.32 -13.69 -33.44
CA ASP A 176 14.00 -14.66 -34.49
C ASP A 176 13.23 -14.04 -35.67
N PHE A 177 12.57 -12.88 -35.49
CA PHE A 177 11.87 -12.16 -36.56
C PHE A 177 12.78 -11.19 -37.36
N GLY A 178 14.03 -10.99 -36.92
CA GLY A 178 14.99 -10.07 -37.52
C GLY A 178 16.07 -10.72 -38.39
N ARG A 179 15.88 -11.96 -38.84
CA ARG A 179 16.86 -12.69 -39.66
C ARG A 179 16.28 -13.13 -41.00
#